data_AF-A0A2N9MRD4-F1
#
_entry.id   AF-A0A2N9MRD4-F1
#
_cell.length_a   1.000
_cell.length_b   1.000
_cell.length_c   1.000
_cell.angle_alpha   90.00
_cell.angle_beta   90.00
_cell.angle_gamma   90.00
#
_symmetry.space_group_name_H-M   'P 1'
#
loop_
_entity.id
_entity.type
_entity.pdbx_description
1 polymer ?
#
loop_
_entity_poly.entity_id
_entity_poly.type
_entity_poly.pdbx_seq_one_letter_code
_entity_poly.pdbx_strand_id
1 'polypeptide(L)'
;MSCSPFDLRDYFLKELAEEQRREVEAHAKVCPQCQEELDRLRLTEAALFTLRDEEIPQRIAFVSDKVFEPSPWRRWLAAFWGSTARLGFVSAAMLSVALIVFAATRPASTNAEIERRVQAAALQAAQAIEARYAAKTEQLVKAIRQRDMDERKMMMASYDVQATYLQHKLTASQLDNLKLINAVNSPGDMQ
;
A
#
# COMPACT_ATOMS: atom_id res chain seq x y z
N MET A 1 12.66 -60.18 12.86
CA MET A 1 13.08 -61.44 12.22
C MET A 1 12.42 -62.55 13.01
N SER A 2 11.47 -63.24 12.39
CA SER A 2 10.53 -64.18 13.02
C SER A 2 11.27 -65.44 13.49
N CYS A 3 11.49 -65.56 14.80
CA CYS A 3 12.21 -66.70 15.39
C CYS A 3 11.36 -67.98 15.42
N SER A 4 10.04 -67.83 15.35
CA SER A 4 9.04 -68.90 15.29
C SER A 4 8.40 -68.96 13.91
N PRO A 5 8.07 -70.16 13.38
CA PRO A 5 7.33 -70.32 12.13
C PRO A 5 5.88 -69.80 12.24
N PHE A 6 5.37 -69.62 13.46
CA PHE A 6 4.06 -69.08 13.76
C PHE A 6 4.17 -67.74 14.51
N ASP A 7 3.18 -66.87 14.32
CA ASP A 7 3.08 -65.59 15.03
C ASP A 7 2.76 -65.82 16.52
N LEU A 8 3.57 -65.22 17.40
CA LEU A 8 3.35 -65.28 18.85
C LEU A 8 2.06 -64.58 19.26
N ARG A 9 1.59 -63.60 18.48
CA ARG A 9 0.32 -62.90 18.72
C ARG A 9 -0.87 -63.85 18.58
N ASP A 10 -0.86 -64.69 17.55
CA ASP A 10 -1.95 -65.63 17.30
C ASP A 10 -1.96 -66.72 18.40
N TYR A 11 -0.78 -67.09 18.94
CA TYR A 11 -0.70 -67.97 20.12
C TYR A 11 -1.31 -67.29 21.36
N PHE A 12 -0.96 -66.03 21.60
CA PHE A 12 -1.46 -65.23 22.72
C PHE A 12 -2.98 -65.01 22.68
N LEU A 13 -3.53 -64.74 21.49
CA LEU A 13 -4.97 -64.57 21.24
C LEU A 13 -5.75 -65.90 21.15
N LYS A 14 -5.06 -67.05 21.29
CA LYS A 14 -5.63 -68.42 21.24
C LYS A 14 -6.27 -68.76 19.89
N GLU A 15 -5.71 -68.26 18.80
CA GLU A 15 -6.20 -68.50 17.44
C GLU A 15 -5.54 -69.73 16.77
N LEU A 16 -4.43 -70.26 17.34
CA LEU A 16 -3.76 -71.46 16.84
C LEU A 16 -4.50 -72.75 17.21
N ALA A 17 -4.39 -73.76 16.33
CA ALA A 17 -4.81 -75.12 16.64
C ALA A 17 -3.94 -75.74 17.75
N GLU A 18 -4.51 -76.64 18.55
CA GLU A 18 -3.86 -77.25 19.73
C GLU A 18 -2.49 -77.89 19.44
N GLU A 19 -2.32 -78.48 18.25
CA GLU A 19 -1.04 -79.05 17.82
C GLU A 19 0.04 -77.97 17.66
N GLN A 20 -0.30 -76.86 16.99
CA GLN A 20 0.60 -75.73 16.74
C GLN A 20 0.92 -74.97 18.03
N ARG A 21 -0.03 -74.90 18.98
CA ARG A 21 0.19 -74.27 20.29
C ARG A 21 1.29 -74.97 21.08
N ARG A 22 1.32 -76.31 21.06
CA ARG A 22 2.36 -77.10 21.74
C ARG A 22 3.75 -76.86 21.15
N GLU A 23 3.84 -76.69 19.84
CA GLU A 23 5.10 -76.37 19.16
C GLU A 23 5.62 -74.98 19.54
N VAL A 24 4.74 -73.98 19.59
CA VAL A 24 5.09 -72.62 20.01
C VAL A 24 5.49 -72.58 21.50
N GLU A 25 4.81 -73.33 22.37
CA GLU A 25 5.18 -73.43 23.79
C GLU A 25 6.53 -74.09 24.01
N ALA A 26 6.84 -75.14 23.25
CA ALA A 26 8.15 -75.77 23.30
C ALA A 26 9.25 -74.80 22.84
N HIS A 27 8.99 -74.03 21.78
CA HIS A 27 9.93 -73.04 21.26
C HIS A 27 10.12 -71.85 22.23
N ALA A 28 9.03 -71.31 22.77
CA ALA A 28 9.08 -70.17 23.70
C ALA A 28 9.83 -70.49 24.99
N LYS A 29 9.89 -71.76 25.43
CA LYS A 29 10.71 -72.15 26.60
C LYS A 29 12.22 -72.07 26.34
N VAL A 30 12.65 -72.23 25.09
CA VAL A 30 14.07 -72.31 24.72
C VAL A 30 14.58 -70.96 24.18
N CYS A 31 13.73 -70.16 23.54
CA CYS A 31 14.12 -68.90 22.92
C CYS A 31 13.84 -67.69 23.84
N PRO A 32 14.87 -67.00 24.36
CA PRO A 32 14.68 -65.84 25.24
C PRO A 32 14.02 -64.66 24.53
N GLN A 33 14.29 -64.47 23.23
CA GLN A 33 13.68 -63.41 22.44
C GLN A 33 12.16 -63.58 22.33
N CYS A 34 11.67 -64.81 22.15
CA CYS A 34 10.23 -65.08 22.11
C CYS A 34 9.57 -64.90 23.48
N GLN A 35 10.29 -65.12 24.59
CA GLN A 35 9.78 -64.83 25.93
C GLN A 35 9.60 -63.32 26.14
N GLU A 36 10.61 -62.52 25.75
CA GLU A 36 10.51 -61.05 25.84
C GLU A 36 9.36 -60.49 24.99
N GLU A 37 9.14 -61.04 23.80
CA GLU A 37 8.02 -60.66 22.94
C GLU A 37 6.65 -61.03 23.57
N LEU A 38 6.53 -62.21 24.20
CA LEU A 38 5.32 -62.60 24.93
C LEU A 38 5.07 -61.71 26.16
N ASP A 39 6.11 -61.31 26.88
CA ASP A 39 5.97 -60.42 28.03
C ASP A 39 5.54 -59.00 27.62
N ARG A 40 6.01 -58.50 26.46
CA ARG A 40 5.52 -57.24 25.87
C ARG A 40 4.04 -57.31 25.51
N LEU A 41 3.57 -58.44 24.97
CA LEU A 41 2.15 -58.65 24.66
C LEU A 41 1.29 -58.64 25.94
N ARG A 42 1.76 -59.30 27.01
CA ARG A 42 1.09 -59.27 28.33
C ARG A 42 1.01 -57.88 28.93
N LEU A 43 2.08 -57.08 28.83
CA LEU A 43 2.07 -55.70 29.30
C LEU A 43 1.08 -54.83 28.51
N THR A 44 0.98 -55.05 27.20
CA THR A 44 0.03 -54.33 26.33
C THR A 44 -1.41 -54.69 26.66
N GLU A 45 -1.68 -55.98 26.87
CA GLU A 45 -2.97 -56.47 27.34
C GLU A 45 -3.37 -55.80 28.66
N ALA A 46 -2.47 -55.81 29.65
CA ALA A 46 -2.70 -55.16 30.94
C ALA A 46 -2.98 -53.66 30.78
N ALA A 47 -2.25 -52.96 29.91
CA ALA A 47 -2.48 -51.55 29.61
C ALA A 47 -3.85 -51.29 28.97
N LEU A 48 -4.27 -52.14 28.02
CA LEU A 48 -5.59 -52.05 27.39
C LEU A 48 -6.71 -52.28 28.42
N PHE A 49 -6.55 -53.24 29.33
CA PHE A 49 -7.52 -53.49 30.40
C PHE A 49 -7.48 -52.45 31.54
N THR A 50 -6.51 -51.52 31.55
CA THR A 50 -6.55 -50.37 32.46
C THR A 50 -7.36 -49.20 31.91
N LEU A 51 -7.69 -49.18 30.61
CA LEU A 51 -8.66 -48.23 30.10
C LEU A 51 -10.01 -48.56 30.74
N ARG A 52 -10.68 -47.54 31.28
CA ARG A 52 -12.05 -47.68 31.77
C ARG A 52 -12.93 -48.16 30.63
N ASP A 53 -13.75 -49.16 30.89
CA ASP A 53 -14.87 -49.51 30.02
C ASP A 53 -15.84 -48.31 30.00
N GLU A 54 -15.61 -47.41 29.05
CA GLU A 54 -16.55 -46.34 28.74
C GLU A 54 -17.69 -46.98 27.93
N GLU A 55 -18.94 -46.78 28.36
CA GLU A 55 -20.09 -47.28 27.64
C GLU A 55 -20.01 -46.83 26.18
N ILE A 56 -20.09 -47.78 25.24
CA ILE A 56 -20.21 -47.47 23.82
C ILE A 56 -21.38 -46.50 23.66
N PRO A 57 -21.16 -45.26 23.17
CA PRO A 57 -22.20 -44.25 23.12
C PRO A 57 -23.34 -44.80 22.28
N GLN A 58 -24.49 -45.09 22.94
CA GLN A 58 -25.67 -45.69 22.31
C GLN A 58 -26.31 -44.80 21.23
N ARG A 59 -25.76 -43.60 21.02
CA ARG A 59 -26.17 -42.65 19.99
C ARG A 59 -24.94 -41.99 19.38
N ILE A 60 -24.47 -42.58 18.29
CA ILE A 60 -23.81 -41.78 17.26
C ILE A 60 -24.91 -40.87 16.73
N ALA A 61 -25.02 -39.64 17.25
CA ALA A 61 -25.92 -38.65 16.69
C ALA A 61 -25.40 -38.32 15.28
N PHE A 62 -25.96 -38.98 14.27
CA PHE A 62 -25.81 -38.55 12.89
C PHE A 62 -26.19 -37.06 12.85
N VAL A 63 -25.47 -36.28 12.04
CA VAL A 63 -25.60 -34.82 11.86
C VAL A 63 -27.00 -34.37 11.37
N SER A 64 -28.00 -35.27 11.41
CA SER A 64 -29.40 -35.07 11.04
C SER A 64 -30.37 -35.38 12.19
N ASP A 65 -29.95 -35.31 13.46
CA ASP A 65 -30.89 -35.44 14.58
C ASP A 65 -31.69 -34.15 14.77
N LYS A 66 -33.01 -34.29 14.93
CA LYS A 66 -34.04 -33.24 14.93
C LYS A 66 -33.88 -32.18 16.02
N VAL A 67 -32.93 -32.40 16.92
CA VAL A 67 -32.52 -31.50 18.01
C VAL A 67 -31.85 -30.21 17.48
N PHE A 68 -31.39 -30.20 16.22
CA PHE A 68 -30.87 -29.00 15.56
C PHE A 68 -31.88 -28.26 14.66
N GLU A 69 -33.17 -28.57 14.69
CA GLU A 69 -34.15 -27.71 14.02
C GLU A 69 -34.28 -26.39 14.81
N PRO A 70 -33.83 -25.22 14.27
CA PRO A 70 -34.11 -23.95 14.92
C PRO A 70 -35.63 -23.82 15.03
N SER A 71 -36.11 -23.39 16.20
CA SER A 71 -37.54 -23.19 16.46
C SER A 71 -38.22 -22.45 15.30
N PRO A 72 -39.51 -22.70 15.01
CA PRO A 72 -40.18 -22.08 13.85
C PRO A 72 -40.02 -20.56 13.81
N TRP A 73 -40.01 -19.91 14.98
CA TRP A 73 -39.72 -18.49 15.14
C TRP A 73 -38.28 -18.11 14.76
N ARG A 74 -37.30 -18.89 15.21
CA ARG A 74 -35.89 -18.68 14.88
C ARG A 74 -35.61 -18.96 13.40
N ARG A 75 -36.34 -19.89 12.77
CA ARG A 75 -36.32 -20.15 11.32
C ARG A 75 -36.91 -18.99 10.53
N TRP A 76 -38.00 -18.40 11.00
CA TRP A 76 -38.61 -17.22 10.38
C TRP A 76 -37.70 -16.00 10.49
N LEU A 77 -37.12 -15.74 11.67
CA LEU A 77 -36.10 -14.71 11.84
C LEU A 77 -34.89 -14.98 10.93
N ALA A 78 -34.36 -16.20 10.89
CA ALA A 78 -33.25 -16.54 10.01
C ALA A 78 -33.59 -16.37 8.52
N ALA A 79 -34.83 -16.66 8.10
CA ALA A 79 -35.27 -16.44 6.72
C ALA A 79 -35.45 -14.94 6.40
N PHE A 80 -35.90 -14.15 7.38
CA PHE A 80 -36.03 -12.70 7.26
C PHE A 80 -34.66 -12.01 7.20
N TRP A 81 -33.75 -12.37 8.09
CA TRP A 81 -32.40 -11.80 8.19
C TRP A 81 -31.39 -12.43 7.21
N GLY A 82 -31.64 -13.65 6.74
CA GLY A 82 -30.79 -14.37 5.79
C GLY A 82 -31.06 -14.04 4.31
N SER A 83 -32.13 -13.30 4.02
CA SER A 83 -32.42 -12.85 2.66
C SER A 83 -31.72 -11.52 2.37
N THR A 84 -30.43 -11.61 2.06
CA THR A 84 -29.59 -10.47 1.64
C THR A 84 -30.24 -9.64 0.52
N ALA A 85 -30.92 -10.30 -0.42
CA ALA A 85 -31.66 -9.63 -1.49
C ALA A 85 -32.82 -8.77 -0.96
N ARG A 86 -33.62 -9.28 0.00
CA ARG A 86 -34.74 -8.51 0.58
C ARG A 86 -34.24 -7.33 1.41
N LEU A 87 -33.16 -7.50 2.16
CA LEU A 87 -32.53 -6.41 2.91
C LEU A 87 -31.98 -5.31 1.98
N GLY A 88 -31.40 -5.70 0.84
CA GLY A 88 -30.97 -4.76 -0.20
C GLY A 88 -32.12 -3.89 -0.72
N PHE A 89 -33.24 -4.52 -1.12
CA PHE A 89 -34.43 -3.78 -1.58
C PHE A 89 -35.04 -2.88 -0.51
N VAL A 90 -35.12 -3.34 0.74
CA VAL A 90 -35.62 -2.52 1.86
C VAL A 90 -34.71 -1.31 2.07
N SER A 91 -33.39 -1.48 2.05
CA SER A 91 -32.44 -0.36 2.19
C SER A 91 -32.57 0.65 1.05
N ALA A 92 -32.74 0.18 -0.20
CA ALA A 92 -32.94 1.04 -1.36
C ALA A 92 -34.28 1.79 -1.28
N ALA A 93 -35.36 1.13 -0.84
CA ALA A 93 -36.65 1.77 -0.64
C ALA A 93 -36.58 2.83 0.47
N MET A 94 -35.92 2.54 1.59
CA MET A 94 -35.69 3.48 2.69
C MET A 94 -34.88 4.70 2.22
N LEU A 95 -33.82 4.47 1.44
CA LEU A 95 -33.00 5.53 0.86
C LEU A 95 -33.80 6.40 -0.13
N SER A 96 -34.62 5.79 -0.97
CA SER A 96 -35.52 6.51 -1.89
C SER A 96 -36.49 7.42 -1.14
N VAL A 97 -37.15 6.90 -0.09
CA VAL A 97 -38.05 7.71 0.75
C VAL A 97 -37.28 8.83 1.46
N ALA A 98 -36.08 8.55 1.98
CA ALA A 98 -35.24 9.57 2.61
C ALA A 98 -34.88 10.71 1.65
N LEU A 99 -34.54 10.39 0.40
CA LEU A 99 -34.26 11.39 -0.65
C LEU A 99 -35.50 12.23 -0.97
N ILE A 100 -36.69 11.62 -1.06
CA ILE A 100 -37.94 12.35 -1.30
C ILE A 100 -38.24 13.30 -0.15
N VAL A 101 -38.17 12.82 1.10
CA VAL A 101 -38.39 13.66 2.29
C VAL A 101 -37.37 14.79 2.36
N PHE A 102 -36.12 14.51 2.05
CA PHE A 102 -35.05 15.48 2.01
C PHE A 102 -35.24 16.54 0.92
N ALA A 103 -35.69 16.14 -0.26
CA ALA A 103 -36.03 17.06 -1.33
C ALA A 103 -37.27 17.91 -0.98
N ALA A 104 -38.25 17.34 -0.27
CA ALA A 104 -39.47 18.05 0.12
C ALA A 104 -39.27 19.01 1.31
N THR A 105 -38.35 18.68 2.24
CA THR A 105 -38.08 19.48 3.45
C THR A 105 -37.00 20.53 3.25
N ARG A 106 -36.19 20.42 2.20
CA ARG A 106 -35.22 21.46 1.85
C ARG A 106 -35.92 22.57 1.08
N PRO A 107 -35.75 23.84 1.50
CA PRO A 107 -36.20 24.95 0.68
C PRO A 107 -35.42 24.89 -0.63
N ALA A 108 -36.12 24.64 -1.74
CA ALA A 108 -35.54 24.82 -3.05
C ALA A 108 -35.10 26.28 -3.15
N SER A 109 -33.78 26.53 -3.23
CA SER A 109 -33.29 27.86 -3.54
C SER A 109 -33.87 28.23 -4.90
N THR A 110 -34.60 29.34 -4.96
CA THR A 110 -35.17 29.82 -6.21
C THR A 110 -34.04 30.04 -7.22
N ASN A 111 -34.31 29.85 -8.50
CA ASN A 111 -33.32 30.11 -9.55
C ASN A 111 -32.74 31.53 -9.43
N ALA A 112 -33.56 32.50 -9.00
CA ALA A 112 -33.13 33.87 -8.73
C ALA A 112 -32.11 33.99 -7.56
N GLU A 113 -32.26 33.21 -6.50
CA GLU A 113 -31.29 33.20 -5.39
C GLU A 113 -29.99 32.52 -5.80
N ILE A 114 -30.07 31.44 -6.57
CA ILE A 114 -28.90 30.77 -7.15
C ILE A 114 -28.16 31.75 -8.07
N GLU A 115 -28.89 32.43 -8.95
CA GLU A 115 -28.32 33.40 -9.89
C GLU A 115 -27.66 34.58 -9.16
N ARG A 116 -28.29 35.11 -8.11
CA ARG A 116 -27.66 36.14 -7.25
C ARG A 116 -26.36 35.68 -6.62
N ARG A 117 -26.32 34.44 -6.09
CA ARG A 117 -25.11 33.88 -5.49
C ARG A 117 -24.00 33.67 -6.53
N VAL A 118 -24.36 33.18 -7.70
CA VAL A 118 -23.41 32.99 -8.82
C VAL A 118 -22.88 34.33 -9.30
N GLN A 119 -23.73 35.35 -9.46
CA GLN A 119 -23.30 36.70 -9.83
C GLN A 119 -22.39 37.32 -8.77
N ALA A 120 -22.72 37.19 -7.49
CA ALA A 120 -21.88 37.67 -6.40
C ALA A 120 -20.50 36.98 -6.37
N ALA A 121 -20.47 35.65 -6.57
CA ALA A 121 -19.24 34.89 -6.66
C ALA A 121 -18.41 35.26 -7.91
N ALA A 122 -19.06 35.49 -9.05
CA ALA A 122 -18.42 35.90 -10.29
C ALA A 122 -17.76 37.28 -10.16
N LEU A 123 -18.44 38.24 -9.51
CA LEU A 123 -17.88 39.57 -9.23
C LEU A 123 -16.65 39.50 -8.32
N GLN A 124 -16.71 38.69 -7.26
CA GLN A 124 -15.55 38.45 -6.38
C GLN A 124 -14.38 37.81 -7.12
N ALA A 125 -14.66 36.84 -7.99
CA ALA A 125 -13.65 36.19 -8.81
C ALA A 125 -13.00 37.18 -9.79
N ALA A 126 -13.79 38.02 -10.46
CA ALA A 126 -13.29 39.04 -11.37
C ALA A 126 -12.35 40.03 -10.65
N GLN A 127 -12.73 40.52 -9.48
CA GLN A 127 -11.89 41.43 -8.68
C GLN A 127 -10.58 40.77 -8.24
N ALA A 128 -10.62 39.50 -7.82
CA ALA A 128 -9.42 38.76 -7.45
C ALA A 128 -8.47 38.54 -8.64
N ILE A 129 -9.03 38.33 -9.83
CA ILE A 129 -8.29 38.17 -11.09
C ILE A 129 -7.62 39.49 -11.49
N GLU A 130 -8.36 40.60 -11.47
CA GLU A 130 -7.84 41.94 -11.78
C GLU A 130 -6.69 42.34 -10.85
N ALA A 131 -6.82 42.11 -9.54
CA ALA A 131 -5.76 42.39 -8.58
C ALA A 131 -4.48 41.58 -8.88
N ARG A 132 -4.61 40.30 -9.25
CA ARG A 132 -3.48 39.45 -9.65
C ARG A 132 -2.84 39.93 -10.96
N TYR A 133 -3.64 40.37 -11.93
CA TYR A 133 -3.11 40.91 -13.17
C TYR A 133 -2.39 42.24 -12.97
N ALA A 134 -2.94 43.15 -12.15
CA ALA A 134 -2.29 44.42 -11.80
C ALA A 134 -0.92 44.21 -11.14
N ALA A 135 -0.82 43.26 -10.20
CA ALA A 135 0.46 42.92 -9.59
C ALA A 135 1.47 42.35 -10.60
N LYS A 136 1.01 41.48 -11.52
CA LYS A 136 1.86 40.92 -12.57
C LYS A 136 2.30 41.96 -13.59
N THR A 137 1.42 42.86 -14.03
CA THR A 137 1.78 43.92 -14.98
C THR A 137 2.75 44.91 -14.35
N GLU A 138 2.58 45.26 -13.07
CA GLU A 138 3.55 46.09 -12.36
C GLU A 138 4.93 45.42 -12.29
N GLN A 139 4.98 44.12 -11.98
CA GLN A 139 6.24 43.35 -11.99
C GLN A 139 6.89 43.30 -13.38
N LEU A 140 6.09 43.05 -14.44
CA LEU A 140 6.59 43.02 -15.81
C LEU A 140 7.12 44.38 -16.27
N VAL A 141 6.40 45.46 -15.97
CA VAL A 141 6.84 46.83 -16.31
C VAL A 141 8.12 47.19 -15.54
N LYS A 142 8.23 46.80 -14.26
CA LYS A 142 9.45 46.97 -13.49
C LYS A 142 10.62 46.20 -14.11
N ALA A 143 10.41 44.95 -14.51
CA ALA A 143 11.43 44.12 -15.14
C ALA A 143 11.90 44.71 -16.49
N ILE A 144 10.96 45.18 -17.33
CA ILE A 144 11.28 45.85 -18.61
C ILE A 144 12.10 47.11 -18.34
N ARG A 145 11.66 47.96 -17.39
CA ARG A 145 12.38 49.19 -17.05
C ARG A 145 13.80 48.92 -16.53
N GLN A 146 14.00 47.86 -15.75
CA GLN A 146 15.32 47.47 -15.28
C GLN A 146 16.22 47.06 -16.45
N ARG A 147 15.70 46.21 -17.34
CA ARG A 147 16.43 45.78 -18.55
C ARG A 147 16.85 46.97 -19.42
N ASP A 148 15.95 47.90 -19.68
CA ASP A 148 16.27 49.12 -20.45
C ASP A 148 17.37 49.95 -19.79
N MET A 149 17.34 50.09 -18.46
CA MET A 149 18.37 50.82 -17.72
C MET A 149 19.73 50.12 -17.78
N ASP A 150 19.74 48.79 -17.74
CA ASP A 150 20.96 48.01 -17.85
C ASP A 150 21.53 48.05 -19.27
N GLU A 151 20.68 47.95 -20.31
CA GLU A 151 21.08 48.13 -21.70
C GLU A 151 21.66 49.53 -21.95
N ARG A 152 21.06 50.59 -21.38
CA ARG A 152 21.61 51.96 -21.44
C ARG A 152 22.97 52.09 -20.76
N LYS A 153 23.16 51.48 -19.59
CA LYS A 153 24.45 51.49 -18.89
C LYS A 153 25.54 50.77 -19.70
N MET A 154 25.22 49.62 -20.29
CA MET A 154 26.15 48.90 -21.18
C MET A 154 26.52 49.74 -22.40
N MET A 155 25.54 50.42 -22.99
CA MET A 155 25.76 51.30 -24.13
C MET A 155 26.67 52.49 -23.73
N MET A 156 26.42 53.15 -22.60
CA MET A 156 27.29 54.22 -22.10
C MET A 156 28.71 53.72 -21.82
N ALA A 157 28.87 52.57 -21.18
CA ALA A 157 30.18 51.97 -20.94
C ALA A 157 30.94 51.69 -22.25
N SER A 158 30.24 51.25 -23.30
CA SER A 158 30.86 51.04 -24.61
C SER A 158 31.35 52.34 -25.26
N TYR A 159 30.61 53.44 -25.09
CA TYR A 159 31.02 54.77 -25.56
C TYR A 159 32.21 55.31 -24.77
N ASP A 160 32.25 55.12 -23.46
CA ASP A 160 33.38 55.54 -22.61
C ASP A 160 34.67 54.81 -22.99
N VAL A 161 34.60 53.50 -23.24
CA VAL A 161 35.74 52.71 -23.75
C VAL A 161 36.21 53.21 -25.11
N GLN A 162 35.27 53.58 -26.00
CA GLN A 162 35.63 54.12 -27.30
C GLN A 162 36.27 55.52 -27.20
N ALA A 163 35.74 56.38 -26.35
CA ALA A 163 36.26 57.72 -26.11
C ALA A 163 37.68 57.68 -25.54
N THR A 164 37.92 56.84 -24.53
CA THR A 164 39.24 56.62 -23.93
C THR A 164 40.25 56.07 -24.95
N TYR A 165 39.84 55.13 -25.80
CA TYR A 165 40.70 54.62 -26.88
C TYR A 165 41.12 55.71 -27.86
N LEU A 166 40.20 56.56 -28.30
CA LEU A 166 40.50 57.67 -29.20
C LEU A 166 41.44 58.70 -28.54
N GLN A 167 41.23 59.00 -27.26
CA GLN A 167 42.11 59.89 -26.49
C GLN A 167 43.53 59.33 -26.36
N HIS A 168 43.67 58.02 -26.12
CA HIS A 168 44.97 57.35 -26.09
C HIS A 168 45.68 57.41 -27.45
N LYS A 169 44.96 57.26 -28.56
CA LYS A 169 45.53 57.41 -29.91
C LYS A 169 46.00 58.83 -30.20
N LEU A 170 45.21 59.84 -29.82
CA LEU A 170 45.56 61.24 -30.01
C LEU A 170 46.79 61.63 -29.19
N THR A 171 46.87 61.20 -27.93
CA THR A 171 48.04 61.48 -27.08
C THR A 171 49.30 60.77 -27.58
N ALA A 172 49.19 59.52 -28.05
CA ALA A 172 50.29 58.81 -28.68
C ALA A 172 50.80 59.52 -29.96
N SER A 173 49.89 59.96 -30.84
CA SER A 173 50.29 60.66 -32.06
C SER A 173 50.95 62.02 -31.78
N GLN A 174 50.51 62.75 -30.74
CA GLN A 174 51.17 63.98 -30.32
C GLN A 174 52.59 63.74 -29.78
N LEU A 175 52.79 62.66 -29.01
CA LEU A 175 54.12 62.27 -28.52
C LEU A 175 55.06 61.89 -29.66
N ASP A 176 54.59 61.16 -30.67
CA ASP A 176 55.40 60.82 -31.83
C ASP A 176 55.80 62.06 -32.64
N ASN A 177 54.87 63.02 -32.79
CA ASN A 177 55.16 64.29 -33.45
C ASN A 177 56.20 65.12 -32.68
N LEU A 178 56.12 65.15 -31.33
CA LEU A 178 57.12 65.81 -30.48
C LEU A 178 58.50 65.14 -30.58
N LYS A 179 58.56 63.80 -30.68
CA LYS A 179 59.83 63.08 -30.92
C LYS A 179 60.45 63.43 -32.27
N LEU A 180 59.63 63.52 -33.32
CA LEU A 180 60.10 63.91 -34.65
C LEU A 180 60.64 65.35 -34.65
N ILE A 181 59.95 66.28 -33.99
CA ILE A 181 60.42 67.68 -33.86
C ILE A 181 61.74 67.75 -33.07
N ASN A 182 61.87 67.00 -31.98
CA ASN A 182 63.11 66.94 -31.20
C ASN A 182 64.26 66.25 -31.95
N ALA A 183 63.99 65.25 -32.79
CA ALA A 183 65.00 64.61 -33.64
C ALA A 183 65.52 65.56 -34.73
N VAL A 184 64.67 66.43 -35.27
CA VAL A 184 65.07 67.47 -36.24
C VAL A 184 65.85 68.61 -35.56
N ASN A 185 65.56 68.89 -34.28
CA ASN A 185 66.22 69.94 -33.50
C ASN A 185 67.41 69.46 -32.66
N SER A 186 67.86 68.20 -32.77
CA SER A 186 69.05 67.71 -32.09
C SER A 186 70.30 68.00 -32.94
N PRO A 187 71.15 68.97 -32.59
CA PRO A 187 72.37 69.26 -33.32
C PRO A 187 73.52 68.41 -32.75
N GLY A 188 74.06 67.51 -33.57
CA GLY A 188 75.33 66.87 -33.28
C GLY A 188 75.27 65.34 -33.36
N ASP A 189 75.67 64.84 -34.53
CA ASP A 189 76.72 63.82 -34.63
C ASP A 189 77.41 64.02 -35.99
N MET A 190 78.31 65.02 -36.02
CA MET A 190 79.50 64.95 -36.87
C MET A 190 80.60 64.30 -36.03
N GLN A 191 80.84 63.02 -36.26
CA GLN A 191 82.17 62.42 -36.25
C GLN A 191 82.26 61.43 -37.40
#